data_AF-A0A2V5SNL0-F1
#
_entry.id   AF-A0A2V5SNL0-F1
#
_cell.length_a   1.000
_cell.length_b   1.000
_cell.length_c   1.000
_cell.angle_alpha   90.00
_cell.angle_beta   90.00
_cell.angle_gamma   90.00
#
_symmetry.space_group_name_H-M   'P 1'
#
loop_
_entity.id
_entity.type
_entity.pdbx_description
1 polymer ?
#
loop_
_entity_poly.entity_id
_entity_poly.type
_entity_poly.pdbx_seq_one_letter_code
_entity_poly.pdbx_strand_id
1 'polypeptide(L)'
;MITAPELEIAVLLLGMVILMVEAFASKIDKRILAFIAITGLAIVFVASFFVAPFSSPNQTAGFWSFYTADQLSIFFKQFTLLTTIL
;
A
#
# COMPACT_ATOMS: atom_id res chain seq x y z
N MET A 1 3.18 -15.26 5.68
CA MET A 1 4.19 -14.50 4.91
C MET A 1 3.44 -13.42 4.16
N ILE A 2 3.72 -12.13 4.40
CA ILE A 2 3.07 -11.05 3.66
C ILE A 2 3.69 -11.04 2.26
N THR A 3 2.87 -11.22 1.24
CA THR A 3 3.33 -11.15 -0.14
C THR A 3 3.34 -9.71 -0.63
N ALA A 4 4.18 -9.39 -1.62
CA ALA A 4 4.24 -8.03 -2.14
C ALA A 4 2.84 -7.51 -2.54
N PRO A 5 2.01 -8.23 -3.34
CA PRO A 5 0.67 -7.82 -3.79
C PRO A 5 -0.31 -7.40 -2.69
N GLU A 6 -0.17 -7.96 -1.48
CA GLU A 6 -1.07 -7.65 -0.35
C GLU A 6 -0.95 -6.18 0.06
N LEU A 7 0.25 -5.59 -0.06
CA LEU A 7 0.45 -4.18 0.26
C LEU A 7 -0.22 -3.26 -0.77
N GLU A 8 -0.13 -3.57 -2.07
CA GLU A 8 -0.80 -2.78 -3.11
C GLU A 8 -2.31 -2.82 -2.90
N ILE A 9 -2.86 -4.01 -2.63
CA ILE A 9 -4.30 -4.18 -2.36
C ILE A 9 -4.69 -3.39 -1.11
N ALA A 10 -3.88 -3.40 -0.05
CA ALA A 10 -4.16 -2.66 1.17
C ALA A 10 -4.22 -1.14 0.94
N VAL A 11 -3.25 -0.57 0.20
CA VAL A 11 -3.24 0.86 -0.13
C VAL A 11 -4.43 1.22 -1.03
N LEU A 12 -4.73 0.37 -2.01
CA LEU A 12 -5.86 0.58 -2.92
C LEU A 12 -7.19 0.58 -2.16
N LEU A 13 -7.41 -0.39 -1.28
CA LEU A 13 -8.61 -0.47 -0.46
C LEU A 13 -8.70 0.72 0.51
N LEU A 14 -7.59 1.12 1.15
CA LEU A 14 -7.55 2.29 2.01
C LEU A 14 -8.00 3.55 1.24
N GLY A 15 -7.41 3.81 0.07
CA GLY A 15 -7.79 4.93 -0.77
C GLY A 15 -9.25 4.87 -1.20
N MET A 16 -9.72 3.70 -1.63
CA MET A 16 -11.11 3.50 -2.04
C MET A 16 -12.09 3.78 -0.89
N VAL A 17 -11.81 3.29 0.31
CA VAL A 17 -12.63 3.55 1.50
C VAL A 17 -12.64 5.04 1.84
N ILE A 18 -11.49 5.72 1.82
CA ILE A 18 -11.42 7.16 2.09
C ILE A 18 -12.26 7.94 1.07
N LEU A 19 -12.15 7.62 -0.23
CA LEU A 19 -12.93 8.26 -1.28
C LEU A 19 -14.43 8.00 -1.13
N MET A 20 -14.83 6.77 -0.80
CA MET A 20 -16.23 6.47 -0.52
C MET A 20 -16.75 7.27 0.67
N VAL A 21 -15.98 7.35 1.76
CA VAL A 21 -16.37 8.13 2.93
C VAL A 21 -16.47 9.62 2.57
N GLU A 22 -15.51 10.18 1.85
CA GLU A 22 -15.59 11.58 1.41
C GLU A 22 -16.79 11.84 0.48
N ALA A 23 -17.08 10.92 -0.45
CA ALA A 23 -18.16 11.07 -1.42
C ALA A 23 -19.56 10.97 -0.79
N PHE A 24 -19.73 10.08 0.20
CA PHE A 24 -21.05 9.79 0.77
C PHE A 24 -21.31 10.46 2.13
N ALA A 25 -20.26 10.86 2.87
CA ALA A 25 -20.40 11.49 4.18
C ALA A 25 -20.22 13.03 4.10
N SER A 26 -21.32 13.73 3.83
CA SER A 26 -21.36 15.17 3.56
C SER A 26 -20.90 16.11 4.69
N LYS A 27 -20.66 15.61 5.91
CA LYS A 27 -20.33 16.44 7.09
C LYS A 27 -19.07 16.02 7.84
N ILE A 28 -18.19 15.24 7.22
CA ILE A 28 -16.93 14.85 7.88
C ILE A 28 -15.87 15.93 7.67
N ASP A 29 -15.16 16.27 8.75
CA ASP A 29 -13.98 17.14 8.67
C ASP A 29 -12.87 16.43 7.88
N LYS A 30 -12.41 17.08 6.80
CA LYS A 30 -11.33 16.57 5.96
C LYS A 30 -10.04 16.29 6.74
N ARG A 31 -9.81 16.98 7.86
CA ARG A 31 -8.68 16.70 8.76
C ARG A 31 -8.77 15.31 9.36
N ILE A 32 -9.96 14.85 9.73
CA ILE A 32 -10.16 13.50 10.27
C ILE A 32 -9.86 12.47 9.19
N LEU A 33 -10.31 12.69 7.96
CA LEU A 33 -9.98 11.81 6.82
C LEU A 33 -8.48 11.76 6.55
N ALA A 34 -7.79 12.90 6.63
CA ALA A 34 -6.34 12.97 6.49
C ALA A 34 -5.63 12.16 7.59
N PHE A 35 -6.04 12.29 8.85
CA PHE A 35 -5.46 11.51 9.95
C PHE A 35 -5.71 10.01 9.80
N ILE A 36 -6.89 9.60 9.33
CA ILE A 36 -7.19 8.19 9.03
C ILE A 36 -6.30 7.68 7.91
N ALA A 37 -6.14 8.46 6.83
CA ALA A 37 -5.29 8.13 5.69
C ALA A 37 -3.83 7.96 6.11
N ILE A 38 -3.28 8.94 6.84
CA ILE A 38 -1.90 8.91 7.37
C ILE A 38 -1.69 7.70 8.27
N THR A 39 -2.64 7.43 9.19
CA THR A 39 -2.56 6.28 10.10
C THR A 39 -2.59 4.96 9.32
N GLY A 40 -3.49 4.83 8.34
CA GLY A 40 -3.56 3.66 7.48
C GLY A 40 -2.27 3.45 6.68
N LEU A 41 -1.72 4.51 6.10
CA LEU A 41 -0.45 4.45 5.37
C LEU A 41 0.72 4.10 6.30
N ALA A 42 0.75 4.60 7.53
CA ALA A 42 1.77 4.24 8.52
C ALA A 42 1.73 2.75 8.87
N ILE A 43 0.53 2.16 8.98
CA ILE A 43 0.37 0.72 9.19
C ILE A 43 0.92 -0.07 7.99
N VAL A 44 0.59 0.34 6.76
CA VAL A 44 1.13 -0.28 5.53
C VAL A 44 2.65 -0.14 5.47
N PHE A 45 3.18 1.02 5.84
CA PHE A 45 4.62 1.27 5.90
C PHE A 45 5.31 0.29 6.86
N VAL A 46 4.79 0.11 8.08
CA VAL A 46 5.34 -0.87 9.03
C VAL A 46 5.21 -2.29 8.48
N ALA A 47 4.06 -2.65 7.91
CA ALA A 47 3.85 -3.98 7.32
C ALA A 47 4.85 -4.28 6.19
N SER A 48 5.29 -3.26 5.45
CA SER A 48 6.24 -3.42 4.35
C SER A 48 7.62 -3.93 4.74
N PHE A 49 8.03 -3.79 6.00
CA PHE A 49 9.28 -4.36 6.52
C PHE A 49 9.21 -5.89 6.70
N PHE A 50 8.01 -6.47 6.66
CA PHE A 50 7.79 -7.91 6.82
C PHE A 50 7.50 -8.63 5.48
N VAL A 51 7.65 -7.94 4.34
CA VAL A 51 7.53 -8.55 3.00
C VAL A 51 8.84 -9.25 2.62
N ALA A 52 8.73 -10.53 2.27
CA ALA A 52 9.86 -11.30 1.78
C ALA A 52 10.19 -10.89 0.32
N PRO A 53 11.44 -10.52 0.01
CA PRO A 53 11.85 -10.29 -1.37
C PRO A 53 11.73 -11.56 -2.19
N PHE A 54 11.22 -11.44 -3.42
CA PHE A 54 11.23 -12.53 -4.38
C PHE A 54 11.63 -12.01 -5.76
N SER A 55 12.76 -12.53 -6.26
CA SER A 55 13.21 -12.34 -7.62
C SER A 55 12.51 -13.38 -8.48
N SER A 56 11.58 -12.98 -9.36
CA SER A 56 10.83 -13.93 -10.19
C SER A 56 11.62 -14.29 -11.45
N PRO A 57 11.99 -15.58 -11.63
CA PRO A 57 12.02 -16.19 -12.95
C PRO A 57 10.97 -17.31 -13.11
N ASN A 58 10.20 -17.65 -12.06
CA ASN A 58 9.46 -18.91 -12.00
C ASN A 58 7.95 -18.79 -11.71
N GLN A 59 7.34 -17.60 -11.81
CA GLN A 59 5.89 -17.49 -11.90
C GLN A 59 5.46 -17.81 -13.35
N THR A 60 5.37 -19.10 -13.64
CA THR A 60 4.67 -19.62 -14.81
C THR A 60 3.21 -19.10 -14.79
N ALA A 61 2.92 -18.09 -15.61
CA ALA A 61 1.57 -17.62 -15.97
C ALA A 61 0.65 -17.04 -14.85
N GLY A 62 1.21 -16.39 -13.81
CA GLY A 62 0.40 -15.67 -12.80
C GLY A 62 0.09 -14.21 -13.15
N PHE A 63 -1.06 -13.68 -12.72
CA PHE A 63 -1.49 -12.26 -12.91
C PHE A 63 -0.43 -11.25 -12.44
N TRP A 64 0.44 -11.63 -11.49
CA TRP A 64 1.49 -10.78 -10.90
C TRP A 64 2.86 -10.91 -11.58
N SER A 65 2.92 -11.52 -12.77
CA SER A 65 4.15 -11.66 -13.57
C SER A 65 4.67 -10.33 -14.16
N PHE A 66 3.95 -9.23 -14.02
CA PHE A 66 4.30 -7.95 -14.64
C PHE A 66 5.40 -7.17 -13.90
N TYR A 67 5.76 -7.56 -12.67
CA TYR A 67 6.79 -6.88 -11.88
C TYR A 67 7.57 -7.85 -10.99
N THR A 68 8.72 -7.39 -10.50
CA THR A 68 9.57 -8.10 -9.55
C THR A 68 9.53 -7.40 -8.19
N ALA A 69 9.49 -8.17 -7.11
CA ALA A 69 9.57 -7.65 -5.74
C ALA A 69 10.94 -7.96 -5.13
N ASP A 70 12.00 -7.51 -5.80
CA ASP A 70 13.35 -7.58 -5.29
C ASP A 70 13.58 -6.52 -4.19
N GLN A 71 14.72 -6.61 -3.51
CA GLN A 71 15.01 -5.75 -2.36
C GLN A 71 15.03 -4.25 -2.74
N LEU A 72 15.48 -3.91 -3.95
CA LEU A 72 15.48 -2.53 -4.43
C LEU A 72 14.06 -2.00 -4.68
N SER A 73 13.19 -2.81 -5.29
CA SER A 73 11.78 -2.44 -5.50
C SER A 73 11.03 -2.26 -4.17
N ILE A 74 11.30 -3.10 -3.17
CA ILE A 74 10.71 -2.98 -1.83
C ILE A 74 11.19 -1.68 -1.15
N PHE A 75 12.48 -1.34 -1.28
CA PHE A 75 13.01 -0.08 -0.76
C PHE A 75 12.31 1.14 -1.38
N PHE A 76 12.12 1.15 -2.70
CA PHE A 76 11.40 2.26 -3.35
C PHE A 76 9.93 2.32 -2.94
N LYS A 77 9.26 1.18 -2.72
CA LYS A 77 7.90 1.14 -2.18
C LYS A 77 7.84 1.78 -0.78
N GLN A 78 8.78 1.45 0.09
CA GLN A 78 8.92 2.06 1.42
C GLN A 78 9.17 3.56 1.34
N PHE A 79 10.07 3.99 0.45
CA PHE A 79 10.36 5.40 0.23
C PHE A 79 9.11 6.17 -0.25
N THR A 80 8.38 5.64 -1.23
CA THR A 80 7.13 6.24 -1.71
C THR A 80 6.09 6.35 -0.61
N LEU A 81 5.91 5.30 0.20
CA LEU A 81 5.00 5.32 1.35
C LEU A 81 5.40 6.41 2.35
N LEU A 82 6.69 6.50 2.69
CA LEU A 82 7.21 7.51 3.60
C LEU A 82 6.94 8.92 3.07
N THR A 83 7.25 9.20 1.80
CA THR A 83 7.01 10.51 1.20
C THR A 83 5.52 10.85 1.02
N THR A 84 4.64 9.86 1.01
CA THR A 84 3.18 10.09 0.97
C THR A 84 2.62 10.45 2.34
N ILE A 85 3.29 10.00 3.40
CA ILE A 85 2.91 10.27 4.80
C ILE A 85 3.38 11.67 5.25
N LEU A 86 4.57 12.10 4.78
CA LEU A 86 5.19 13.39 5.13
C LEU A 86 4.58 14.57 4.37
#